data_AF-A0A7V9L5X2-F1
#
_entry.id   AF-A0A7V9L5X2-F1
#
_cell.length_a   1.000
_cell.length_b   1.000
_cell.length_c   1.000
_cell.angle_alpha   90.00
_cell.angle_beta   90.00
_cell.angle_gamma   90.00
#
_symmetry.space_group_name_H-M   'P 1'
#
loop_
_entity.id
_entity.type
_entity.pdbx_description
1 polymer ?
#
loop_
_entity_poly.entity_id
_entity_poly.type
_entity_poly.pdbx_seq_one_letter_code
_entity_poly.pdbx_strand_id
1 'polypeptide(L)'
;MRRYHSIAELIAKLDEPNRTACARILDEHRTLFETVKGGNNHHVWRGGYLDHVTDAMNLAVVLHEELGALRSLPFSLSDLLLVIYLHDLEKPWRFGDRKEQLAAKESHEGF
;
A
#
# COMPACT_ATOMS: atom_id res chain seq x y z
N MET A 1 -16.92 -15.05 10.44
CA MET A 1 -17.24 -14.06 9.39
C MET A 1 -15.97 -13.30 9.10
N ARG A 2 -15.47 -13.31 7.85
CA ARG A 2 -14.24 -12.57 7.51
C ARG A 2 -14.52 -11.08 7.58
N ARG A 3 -13.66 -10.34 8.27
CA ARG A 3 -13.79 -8.90 8.49
C ARG A 3 -12.83 -8.18 7.57
N TYR A 4 -13.31 -7.16 6.89
CA TYR A 4 -12.43 -6.22 6.19
C TYR A 4 -11.77 -5.31 7.22
N HIS A 5 -10.44 -5.25 7.20
CA HIS A 5 -9.61 -4.51 8.14
C HIS A 5 -9.16 -3.18 7.55
N SER A 6 -9.11 -2.15 8.39
CA SER A 6 -8.43 -0.89 8.06
C SER A 6 -6.91 -1.10 7.96
N ILE A 7 -6.21 -0.18 7.28
CA ILE A 7 -4.74 -0.23 7.16
C ILE A 7 -4.04 -0.25 8.54
N ALA A 8 -4.56 0.49 9.52
CA ALA A 8 -4.00 0.51 10.86
C ALA A 8 -4.15 -0.85 11.58
N GLU A 9 -5.30 -1.50 11.42
CA GLU A 9 -5.53 -2.84 11.97
C GLU A 9 -4.66 -3.89 11.28
N LEU A 10 -4.38 -3.72 9.98
CA LEU A 10 -3.48 -4.59 9.23
C LEU A 10 -2.01 -4.40 9.67
N ILE A 11 -1.55 -3.17 9.82
CA ILE A 11 -0.21 -2.87 10.35
C ILE A 11 -0.05 -3.40 11.78
N ALA A 12 -1.10 -3.32 12.61
CA ALA A 12 -1.07 -3.84 13.98
C ALA A 12 -0.83 -5.36 14.07
N LYS A 13 -1.09 -6.11 12.98
CA LYS A 13 -0.84 -7.56 12.87
C LYS A 13 0.60 -7.91 12.51
N LEU A 14 1.43 -6.92 12.17
CA LEU A 14 2.86 -7.14 11.93
C LEU A 14 3.59 -7.35 13.25
N ASP A 15 4.64 -8.16 13.22
CA ASP A 15 5.57 -8.32 14.33
C ASP A 15 6.55 -7.15 14.41
N GLU A 16 7.13 -6.93 15.59
CA GLU A 16 8.24 -5.98 15.71
C GLU A 16 9.51 -6.54 15.08
N PRO A 17 10.38 -5.70 14.51
CA PRO A 17 10.32 -4.22 14.50
C PRO A 17 9.49 -3.62 13.34
N ASN A 18 8.94 -4.48 12.47
CA ASN A 18 8.34 -4.06 11.21
C ASN A 18 7.04 -3.29 11.43
N ARG A 19 6.24 -3.67 12.44
CA ARG A 19 5.04 -2.91 12.82
C ARG A 19 5.35 -1.43 13.08
N THR A 20 6.33 -1.14 13.93
CA THR A 20 6.71 0.23 14.26
C THR A 20 7.21 0.97 13.02
N ALA A 21 8.04 0.33 12.20
CA ALA A 21 8.57 0.94 10.98
C ALA A 21 7.47 1.27 9.96
N CYS A 22 6.57 0.32 9.67
CA CYS A 22 5.44 0.52 8.74
C CYS A 22 4.44 1.54 9.26
N ALA A 23 4.15 1.55 10.57
CA ALA A 23 3.30 2.58 11.17
C ALA A 23 3.88 3.98 11.00
N ARG A 24 5.20 4.14 11.19
CA ARG A 24 5.89 5.41 10.98
C ARG A 24 5.86 5.85 9.51
N ILE A 25 6.14 4.94 8.57
CA ILE A 25 6.05 5.23 7.12
C ILE A 25 4.66 5.72 6.74
N LEU A 26 3.60 5.05 7.25
CA LEU A 26 2.23 5.48 7.00
C LEU A 26 1.94 6.87 7.56
N ASP A 27 2.41 7.17 8.78
CA ASP A 27 2.18 8.45 9.44
C ASP A 27 2.88 9.60 8.69
N GLU A 28 4.17 9.42 8.37
CA GLU A 28 5.01 10.42 7.70
C GLU A 28 4.55 10.72 6.26
N HIS A 29 3.88 9.78 5.59
CA HIS A 29 3.53 9.89 4.18
C HIS A 29 2.03 9.75 3.88
N ARG A 30 1.17 9.85 4.91
CA ARG A 30 -0.28 9.66 4.81
C ARG A 30 -0.91 10.43 3.64
N THR A 31 -0.65 11.74 3.58
CA THR A 31 -1.20 12.62 2.54
C THR A 31 -0.78 12.18 1.13
N LEU A 32 0.48 11.77 0.94
CA LEU A 32 0.96 11.29 -0.35
C LEU A 32 0.25 9.99 -0.74
N PHE A 33 0.07 9.07 0.21
CA PHE A 33 -0.55 7.77 -0.05
C PHE A 33 -2.04 7.86 -0.34
N GLU A 34 -2.76 8.80 0.29
CA GLU A 34 -4.18 9.05 0.06
C GLU A 34 -4.45 9.76 -1.29
N THR A 35 -3.49 10.53 -1.80
CA THR A 35 -3.69 11.39 -2.98
C THR A 35 -3.14 10.80 -4.29
N VAL A 36 -2.05 10.02 -4.23
CA VAL A 36 -1.43 9.48 -5.44
C VAL A 36 -2.17 8.24 -5.92
N LYS A 37 -2.82 8.39 -7.08
CA LYS A 37 -3.64 7.35 -7.72
C LYS A 37 -2.85 6.38 -8.61
N GLY A 38 -1.52 6.44 -8.58
CA GLY A 38 -0.64 5.64 -9.45
C GLY A 38 -0.41 6.25 -10.84
N GLY A 39 -0.03 5.40 -11.80
CA GLY A 39 0.34 5.79 -13.17
C GLY A 39 -0.77 5.53 -14.21
N ASN A 40 -0.39 5.37 -15.49
CA ASN A 40 -1.32 4.98 -16.56
C ASN A 40 -1.58 3.45 -16.57
N ASN A 41 -2.70 3.01 -17.17
CA ASN A 41 -3.17 1.62 -17.28
C ASN A 41 -3.70 1.00 -15.97
N HIS A 42 -3.41 -0.29 -15.70
CA HIS A 42 -3.92 -1.09 -14.56
C HIS A 42 -3.47 -0.62 -13.17
N HIS A 43 -2.90 0.59 -13.05
CA HIS A 43 -2.35 1.14 -11.82
C HIS A 43 -3.11 2.40 -11.34
N VAL A 44 -4.33 2.64 -11.85
CA VAL A 44 -5.16 3.76 -11.39
C VAL A 44 -6.01 3.33 -10.20
N TRP A 45 -5.67 3.80 -9.01
CA TRP A 45 -6.36 3.49 -7.76
C TRP A 45 -7.30 4.64 -7.39
N ARG A 46 -8.62 4.41 -7.43
CA ARG A 46 -9.63 5.47 -7.30
C ARG A 46 -9.49 6.28 -6.01
N GLY A 47 -9.20 5.62 -4.89
CA GLY A 47 -8.90 6.25 -3.58
C GLY A 47 -7.41 6.27 -3.21
N GLY A 48 -6.52 6.23 -4.21
CA GLY A 48 -5.08 6.37 -4.00
C GLY A 48 -4.36 5.06 -3.68
N TYR A 49 -3.05 5.18 -3.46
CA TYR A 49 -2.18 4.06 -3.08
C TYR A 49 -2.63 3.41 -1.77
N LEU A 50 -3.17 4.18 -0.82
CA LEU A 50 -3.60 3.66 0.46
C LEU A 50 -4.74 2.64 0.33
N ASP A 51 -5.74 2.91 -0.51
CA ASP A 51 -6.82 1.96 -0.81
C ASP A 51 -6.27 0.69 -1.44
N HIS A 52 -5.37 0.83 -2.42
CA HIS A 52 -4.77 -0.30 -3.11
C HIS A 52 -4.03 -1.25 -2.17
N VAL A 53 -3.15 -0.71 -1.31
CA VAL A 53 -2.38 -1.54 -0.38
C VAL A 53 -3.29 -2.14 0.70
N THR A 54 -4.32 -1.41 1.14
CA THR A 54 -5.32 -1.91 2.11
C THR A 54 -6.09 -3.11 1.55
N ASP A 55 -6.57 -3.01 0.31
CA ASP A 55 -7.26 -4.10 -0.38
C ASP A 55 -6.34 -5.31 -0.57
N ALA A 56 -5.10 -5.09 -1.04
CA ALA A 56 -4.12 -6.14 -1.27
C ALA A 56 -3.78 -6.90 0.03
N MET A 57 -3.58 -6.18 1.14
CA MET A 57 -3.32 -6.79 2.45
C MET A 57 -4.54 -7.56 2.98
N ASN A 58 -5.77 -7.06 2.80
CA ASN A 58 -6.97 -7.81 3.18
C ASN A 58 -7.11 -9.11 2.37
N LEU A 59 -6.84 -9.07 1.06
CA LEU A 59 -6.80 -10.27 0.23
C LEU A 59 -5.70 -11.24 0.70
N ALA A 60 -4.54 -10.72 1.11
CA ALA A 60 -3.45 -11.52 1.64
C ALA A 60 -3.83 -12.25 2.94
N VAL A 61 -4.58 -11.61 3.85
CA VAL A 61 -5.13 -12.28 5.05
C VAL A 61 -6.01 -13.46 4.63
N VAL A 62 -6.96 -13.22 3.72
CA VAL A 62 -7.85 -14.27 3.22
C VAL A 62 -7.06 -15.43 2.61
N LEU A 63 -6.10 -15.15 1.75
CA LEU A 63 -5.31 -16.17 1.07
C LEU A 63 -4.41 -16.95 2.05
N HIS A 64 -3.83 -16.28 3.04
CA HIS A 64 -3.00 -16.93 4.06
C HIS A 64 -3.81 -17.94 4.87
N GLU A 65 -4.99 -17.54 5.34
CA GLU A 65 -5.90 -18.43 6.09
C GLU A 65 -6.30 -19.64 5.25
N GLU A 66 -6.75 -19.42 4.01
CA GLU A 66 -7.25 -20.51 3.15
C GLU A 66 -6.13 -21.46 2.74
N LEU A 67 -4.97 -20.93 2.34
CA LEU A 67 -3.84 -21.77 1.97
C LEU A 67 -3.27 -22.51 3.19
N GLY A 68 -3.26 -21.88 4.36
CA GLY A 68 -2.85 -22.47 5.62
C GLY A 68 -3.75 -23.61 6.09
N ALA A 69 -5.06 -23.54 5.78
CA ALA A 69 -5.99 -24.63 6.03
C ALA A 69 -5.75 -25.84 5.11
N LEU A 70 -5.25 -25.60 3.89
CA LEU A 70 -4.99 -26.65 2.90
C LEU A 70 -3.60 -27.29 3.06
N ARG A 71 -2.61 -26.53 3.51
CA ARG A 71 -1.23 -27.00 3.69
C ARG A 71 -0.47 -26.13 4.68
N SER A 72 0.61 -26.65 5.25
CA SER A 72 1.54 -25.82 6.00
C SER A 72 2.15 -24.73 5.11
N LEU A 73 2.23 -23.52 5.65
CA LEU A 73 2.91 -22.40 5.02
C LEU A 73 4.26 -22.18 5.72
N PRO A 74 5.37 -22.02 4.96
CA PRO A 74 6.69 -21.76 5.55
C PRO A 74 6.88 -20.29 5.96
N PHE A 75 5.80 -19.51 6.09
CA PHE A 75 5.80 -18.10 6.42
C PHE A 75 4.57 -17.74 7.27
N SER A 76 4.74 -16.74 8.12
CA SER A 76 3.67 -16.20 8.96
C SER A 76 2.77 -15.24 8.18
N LEU A 77 1.62 -14.89 8.77
CA LEU A 77 0.78 -13.81 8.23
C LEU A 77 1.53 -12.47 8.26
N SER A 78 2.31 -12.23 9.31
CA SER A 78 3.15 -11.04 9.49
C SER A 78 4.15 -10.88 8.32
N ASP A 79 4.83 -11.96 7.93
CA ASP A 79 5.76 -11.97 6.78
C ASP A 79 5.04 -11.58 5.48
N LEU A 80 3.88 -12.19 5.22
CA LEU A 80 3.11 -11.91 4.02
C LEU A 80 2.61 -10.46 3.98
N LEU A 81 2.04 -9.97 5.08
CA LEU A 81 1.53 -8.61 5.18
C LEU A 81 2.65 -7.58 5.02
N LEU A 82 3.84 -7.84 5.55
CA LEU A 82 5.01 -6.97 5.37
C LEU A 82 5.38 -6.84 3.89
N VAL A 83 5.52 -7.98 3.20
CA VAL A 83 5.87 -7.98 1.77
C VAL A 83 4.82 -7.25 0.96
N ILE A 84 3.53 -7.50 1.21
CA ILE A 84 2.44 -6.84 0.49
C ILE A 84 2.38 -5.33 0.80
N TYR A 85 2.66 -4.91 2.03
CA TYR A 85 2.74 -3.49 2.34
C TYR A 85 3.87 -2.78 1.57
N LEU A 86 5.02 -3.44 1.45
CA LEU A 86 6.22 -2.85 0.84
C LEU A 86 6.32 -3.02 -0.69
N HIS A 87 5.54 -3.93 -1.30
CA HIS A 87 5.76 -4.39 -2.68
C HIS A 87 5.78 -3.31 -3.76
N ASP A 88 5.09 -2.20 -3.48
CA ASP A 88 4.86 -1.09 -4.40
C ASP A 88 5.16 0.26 -3.72
N LEU A 89 5.90 0.23 -2.61
CA LEU A 89 6.11 1.41 -1.77
C LEU A 89 6.72 2.56 -2.57
N GLU A 90 7.59 2.36 -3.56
CA GLU A 90 8.19 3.48 -4.30
C GLU A 90 7.21 4.25 -5.21
N LYS A 91 6.03 3.69 -5.52
CA LYS A 91 5.11 4.22 -6.52
C LYS A 91 4.53 5.60 -6.19
N PRO A 92 4.09 5.90 -4.95
CA PRO A 92 3.54 7.20 -4.60
C PRO A 92 4.49 8.36 -4.91
N TRP A 93 5.78 8.21 -4.59
CA TRP A 93 6.80 9.21 -4.93
C TRP A 93 7.00 9.34 -6.44
N ARG A 94 7.15 8.23 -7.14
CA ARG A 94 7.38 8.23 -8.59
C ARG A 94 6.25 8.90 -9.38
N PHE A 95 5.01 8.78 -8.92
CA PHE A 95 3.84 9.33 -9.61
C PHE A 95 3.36 10.67 -9.05
N GLY A 96 3.62 10.96 -7.77
CA GLY A 96 3.41 12.27 -7.17
C GLY A 96 4.28 13.32 -7.84
N ASP A 97 5.61 13.08 -7.88
CA ASP A 97 6.59 14.01 -8.46
C ASP A 97 6.32 14.28 -9.95
N ARG A 98 5.84 13.28 -10.69
CA ARG A 98 5.50 13.42 -12.11
C ARG A 98 4.38 14.43 -12.34
N LYS A 99 3.37 14.48 -11.46
CA LYS A 99 2.27 15.45 -11.59
C LYS A 99 2.76 16.87 -11.35
N GLU A 100 3.61 17.06 -10.34
CA GLU A 100 4.22 18.36 -10.07
C GLU A 100 5.11 18.83 -11.23
N GLN A 101 5.92 17.92 -11.80
CA GLN A 101 6.76 18.21 -12.97
C GLN A 101 5.94 18.56 -14.23
N LEU A 102 4.79 17.91 -14.45
CA LEU A 102 3.90 18.23 -15.57
C LEU A 102 3.22 19.60 -15.38
N ALA A 103 2.72 19.89 -14.17
CA ALA A 103 2.13 21.19 -13.86
C ALA A 103 3.14 22.36 -13.98
N ALA A 104 4.40 22.13 -13.60
CA ALA A 104 5.47 23.11 -13.75
C ALA A 104 5.83 23.39 -15.23
N LYS A 105 5.71 22.39 -16.11
CA LYS A 105 5.94 22.55 -17.55
C LYS A 105 4.80 23.30 -18.24
N GLU A 106 3.55 22.98 -17.93
CA GLU A 106 2.38 23.66 -18.50
C GLU A 106 2.32 25.16 -18.13
N SER A 107 2.84 25.54 -16.96
CA SER A 107 2.97 26.94 -16.54
C SER A 107 4.12 27.71 -17.20
N HIS A 108 5.11 27.02 -17.78
CA HIS A 108 6.26 27.65 -18.47
C HIS A 108 6.06 27.76 -19.99
N GLU A 109 5.20 26.93 -20.60
CA GLU A 109 4.91 26.97 -22.04
C GLU A 109 3.67 27.82 -22.41
N GLY A 110 3.02 28.42 -21.41
CA GLY A 110 1.91 29.37 -21.59
C GLY A 110 2.36 30.83 -21.63
N PHE A 111 3.17 31.22 -22.62
CA PHE A 111 3.41 32.62 -23.02
C PHE A 111 3.63 32.73 -24.54
#